data_AF-A0A0S8DKU2-F1
#
_entry.id   AF-A0A0S8DKU2-F1
#
_cell.length_a   1.000
_cell.length_b   1.000
_cell.length_c   1.000
_cell.angle_alpha   90.00
_cell.angle_beta   90.00
_cell.angle_gamma   90.00
#
_symmetry.space_group_name_H-M   'P 1'
#
loop_
_entity.id
_entity.type
_entity.pdbx_description
1 polymer ?
#
loop_
_entity_poly.entity_id
_entity_poly.type
_entity_poly.pdbx_seq_one_letter_code
_entity_poly.pdbx_strand_id
1 'polypeptide(L)'
;IGEGHTRGDHRKTSNLLYMYYARGRDLRKLEAIIGRDGMSAKDRSILDFADEFERRFIHQGRAQRAVDETLDIGKELLDKYALE
;
A
#
# COMPACT_ATOMS: atom_id res chain seq x y z
N ILE A 1 -10.58 -16.81 -2.50
CA ILE A 1 -9.36 -16.12 -3.00
C ILE A 1 -8.21 -17.10 -3.01
N GLY A 2 -7.18 -16.86 -3.81
CA GLY A 2 -6.07 -17.80 -4.01
C GLY A 2 -6.14 -18.50 -5.36
N GLU A 3 -5.27 -19.49 -5.52
CA GLU A 3 -5.18 -20.37 -6.68
C GLU A 3 -6.53 -21.02 -7.04
N GLY A 4 -6.81 -21.18 -8.33
CA GLY A 4 -8.09 -21.70 -8.84
C GLY A 4 -9.29 -20.74 -8.73
N HIS A 5 -9.11 -19.55 -8.11
CA HIS A 5 -10.19 -18.56 -7.96
C HIS A 5 -9.79 -17.15 -8.40
N THR A 6 -8.61 -16.69 -8.02
CA THR A 6 -8.08 -15.34 -8.33
C THR A 6 -6.62 -15.49 -8.75
N ARG A 7 -5.68 -15.45 -7.80
CA ARG A 7 -4.26 -15.69 -8.01
C ARG A 7 -3.59 -16.20 -6.72
N GLY A 8 -2.51 -16.96 -6.83
CA GLY A 8 -1.85 -17.60 -5.67
C GLY A 8 -1.31 -16.62 -4.61
N ASP A 9 -0.90 -15.42 -5.03
CA ASP A 9 -0.34 -14.36 -4.18
C ASP A 9 -1.40 -13.46 -3.51
N HIS A 10 -2.68 -13.55 -3.92
CA HIS A 10 -3.73 -12.62 -3.52
C HIS A 10 -3.76 -12.34 -2.01
N ARG A 11 -3.81 -13.39 -1.19
CA ARG A 11 -3.90 -13.24 0.28
C ARG A 11 -2.68 -12.54 0.85
N LYS A 12 -1.48 -12.87 0.37
CA LYS A 12 -0.23 -12.27 0.84
C LYS A 12 -0.21 -10.78 0.52
N THR A 13 -0.44 -10.43 -0.75
CA THR A 13 -0.49 -9.04 -1.21
C THR A 13 -1.53 -8.23 -0.44
N SER A 14 -2.75 -8.75 -0.30
CA SER A 14 -3.82 -8.07 0.46
C SER A 14 -3.44 -7.83 1.92
N ASN A 15 -2.82 -8.80 2.59
CA ASN A 15 -2.43 -8.67 3.99
C ASN A 15 -1.34 -7.61 4.17
N LEU A 16 -0.33 -7.59 3.28
CA LEU A 16 0.76 -6.62 3.33
C LEU A 16 0.26 -5.20 3.06
N LEU A 17 -0.55 -5.02 2.02
CA LEU A 17 -1.16 -3.72 1.70
C LEU A 17 -1.97 -3.18 2.89
N TYR A 18 -2.80 -4.02 3.49
CA TYR A 18 -3.58 -3.64 4.67
C TYR A 18 -2.68 -3.22 5.85
N MET A 19 -1.69 -4.05 6.19
CA MET A 19 -0.78 -3.79 7.30
C MET A 19 -0.02 -2.48 7.13
N TYR A 20 0.58 -2.25 5.96
CA TYR A 20 1.38 -1.05 5.72
C TYR A 20 0.52 0.21 5.57
N TYR A 21 -0.68 0.09 5.00
CA TYR A 21 -1.60 1.22 4.92
C TYR A 21 -2.11 1.62 6.31
N ALA A 22 -2.49 0.66 7.15
CA ALA A 22 -2.86 0.92 8.55
C ALA A 22 -1.71 1.61 9.32
N ARG A 23 -0.48 1.14 9.15
CA ARG A 23 0.69 1.78 9.74
C ARG A 23 0.90 3.21 9.21
N GLY A 24 0.79 3.43 7.91
CA GLY A 24 0.91 4.77 7.32
C GLY A 24 -0.14 5.74 7.87
N ARG A 25 -1.38 5.27 8.07
CA ARG A 25 -2.44 6.06 8.70
C ARG A 25 -2.11 6.49 10.13
N ASP A 26 -1.47 5.62 10.93
CA ASP A 26 -1.01 5.98 12.28
C ASP A 26 0.21 6.90 12.24
N LEU A 27 1.14 6.68 11.30
CA LEU A 27 2.29 7.53 11.11
C LEU A 27 1.92 8.97 10.70
N ARG A 28 0.81 9.19 9.97
CA ARG A 28 0.33 10.55 9.66
C ARG A 28 -0.04 11.34 10.92
N LYS A 29 -0.58 10.67 11.94
CA LYS A 29 -0.86 11.31 13.24
C LYS A 29 0.43 11.73 13.93
N LEU A 30 1.47 10.89 13.84
CA LEU A 30 2.78 11.19 14.40
C LEU A 30 3.49 12.31 13.64
N GLU A 31 3.45 12.30 12.31
CA GLU A 31 3.99 13.36 11.43
C GLU A 31 3.41 14.73 11.79
N ALA A 32 2.11 14.81 12.07
CA ALA A 32 1.46 16.05 12.49
C ALA A 32 1.95 16.60 13.85
N ILE A 33 2.56 15.75 14.69
CA ILE A 33 3.07 16.14 16.02
C ILE A 33 4.55 16.55 15.94
N ILE A 34 5.39 15.74 15.28
CA ILE A 34 6.86 15.91 15.30
C ILE A 34 7.45 16.49 14.01
N GLY A 35 6.63 16.62 12.96
CA GLY A 35 7.06 17.01 11.62
C GLY A 35 7.77 15.88 10.86
N ARG A 36 7.74 15.95 9.54
CA ARG A 36 8.29 14.90 8.66
C ARG A 36 9.80 14.69 8.81
N ASP A 37 10.53 15.76 9.10
CA ASP A 37 11.99 15.70 9.32
C ASP A 37 12.34 14.94 10.61
N GLY A 38 11.43 14.91 11.59
CA GLY A 38 11.57 14.16 12.84
C GLY A 38 11.34 12.65 12.69
N MET A 39 10.92 12.17 11.53
CA MET A 39 10.58 10.77 11.31
C MET A 39 11.78 9.93 10.86
N SER A 40 11.73 8.62 11.13
CA SER A 40 12.73 7.69 10.58
C SER A 40 12.58 7.57 9.06
N ALA A 41 13.66 7.23 8.35
CA ALA A 41 13.61 7.01 6.90
C ALA A 41 12.60 5.91 6.52
N LYS A 42 12.48 4.88 7.36
CA LYS A 42 11.50 3.80 7.18
C LYS A 42 10.06 4.31 7.32
N ASP A 43 9.78 5.13 8.32
CA ASP A 43 8.43 5.65 8.54
C ASP A 43 8.03 6.65 7.44
N ARG A 44 8.99 7.47 6.95
CA ARG A 44 8.76 8.30 5.76
C ARG A 44 8.42 7.45 4.53
N SER A 45 9.14 6.36 4.30
CA SER A 45 8.84 5.43 3.20
C SER A 45 7.41 4.86 3.28
N ILE A 46 6.95 4.52 4.49
CA ILE A 46 5.60 3.98 4.70
C ILE A 46 4.51 5.07 4.53
N LEU A 47 4.81 6.32 4.90
CA LEU A 47 3.93 7.46 4.60
C LEU A 47 3.78 7.65 3.09
N ASP A 48 4.89 7.67 2.36
CA ASP A 48 4.89 7.78 0.90
C ASP A 48 4.14 6.62 0.24
N PHE A 49 4.31 5.40 0.75
CA PHE A 49 3.50 4.24 0.33
C PHE A 49 2.01 4.48 0.56
N ALA A 50 1.60 4.99 1.72
CA ALA A 50 0.19 5.20 2.03
C ALA A 50 -0.45 6.26 1.12
N ASP A 51 0.26 7.35 0.85
CA ASP A 51 -0.18 8.41 -0.07
C ASP A 51 -0.33 7.85 -1.50
N GLU A 52 0.65 7.06 -1.97
CA GLU A 52 0.59 6.50 -3.31
C GLU A 52 -0.44 5.37 -3.43
N PHE A 53 -0.65 4.58 -2.37
CA PHE A 53 -1.70 3.58 -2.30
C PHE A 53 -3.09 4.20 -2.45
N GLU A 54 -3.37 5.30 -1.75
CA GLU A 54 -4.62 6.05 -1.93
C GLU A 54 -4.75 6.54 -3.38
N ARG A 55 -3.70 7.14 -3.94
CA ARG A 55 -3.73 7.72 -5.29
C ARG A 55 -3.85 6.70 -6.41
N ARG A 56 -3.13 5.57 -6.35
CA ARG A 56 -3.03 4.59 -7.45
C ARG A 56 -3.97 3.41 -7.27
N PHE A 57 -4.03 2.85 -6.06
CA PHE A 57 -4.78 1.63 -5.77
C PHE A 57 -6.26 1.97 -5.51
N ILE A 58 -6.55 2.89 -4.59
CA ILE A 58 -7.92 3.24 -4.18
C ILE A 58 -8.61 4.14 -5.22
N HIS A 59 -7.95 5.22 -5.66
CA HIS A 59 -8.53 6.20 -6.57
C HIS A 59 -8.47 5.77 -8.04
N GLN A 60 -9.18 4.70 -8.40
CA GLN A 60 -9.25 4.18 -9.79
C GLN A 60 -10.16 5.00 -10.72
N GLY A 61 -10.93 5.95 -10.20
CA GLY A 61 -11.91 6.70 -10.97
C GLY A 61 -13.05 5.81 -11.48
N ARG A 62 -13.39 5.94 -12.78
CA ARG A 62 -14.47 5.17 -13.43
C ARG A 62 -13.95 3.94 -14.18
N ALA A 63 -12.64 3.67 -14.11
CA ALA A 63 -12.05 2.51 -14.76
C ALA A 63 -12.50 1.21 -14.06
N GLN A 64 -12.77 0.18 -14.84
CA GLN A 64 -12.98 -1.17 -14.33
C GLN A 64 -11.65 -1.91 -14.42
N ARG A 65 -11.17 -2.41 -13.28
CA ARG A 65 -9.94 -3.21 -13.20
C ARG A 65 -10.25 -4.68 -13.03
N ALA A 66 -9.46 -5.51 -13.69
CA ALA A 66 -9.43 -6.94 -13.39
C ALA A 66 -8.78 -7.19 -12.02
N VAL A 67 -9.06 -8.36 -11.43
CA VAL A 67 -8.42 -8.75 -10.17
C VAL A 67 -6.90 -8.86 -10.33
N ASP A 68 -6.41 -9.35 -11.46
CA ASP A 68 -4.98 -9.49 -11.72
C ASP A 68 -4.29 -8.12 -11.81
N GLU A 69 -4.87 -7.17 -12.55
CA GLU A 69 -4.39 -5.79 -12.62
C GLU A 69 -4.35 -5.14 -11.23
N THR A 70 -5.38 -5.37 -10.40
CA THR A 70 -5.42 -4.87 -9.03
C THR A 70 -4.29 -5.45 -8.19
N LEU A 71 -4.05 -6.75 -8.28
CA LEU A 71 -2.98 -7.42 -7.55
C LEU A 71 -1.59 -6.99 -8.05
N ASP A 72 -1.43 -6.71 -9.35
CA ASP A 72 -0.19 -6.19 -9.93
C ASP A 72 0.12 -4.78 -9.41
N ILE A 73 -0.85 -3.86 -9.41
CA ILE A 73 -0.68 -2.52 -8.83
C ILE A 73 -0.30 -2.63 -7.35
N GLY A 74 -0.97 -3.52 -6.62
CA GLY A 74 -0.68 -3.78 -5.21
C GLY A 74 0.76 -4.23 -4.99
N LYS A 75 1.24 -5.18 -5.79
CA LYS A 75 2.59 -5.70 -5.70
C LYS A 75 3.65 -4.68 -6.12
N GLU A 76 3.42 -3.96 -7.22
CA GLU A 76 4.30 -2.86 -7.64
C GLU A 76 4.50 -1.81 -6.54
N LEU A 77 3.43 -1.49 -5.79
CA LEU A 77 3.54 -0.57 -4.65
C LEU A 77 4.39 -1.16 -3.53
N LEU A 78 4.18 -2.43 -3.17
CA LEU A 78 4.99 -3.08 -2.13
C LEU A 78 6.48 -3.14 -2.52
N ASP A 79 6.77 -3.52 -3.77
CA ASP A 79 8.12 -3.62 -4.31
C ASP A 79 8.80 -2.24 -4.37
N LYS A 80 8.08 -1.21 -4.85
CA LYS A 80 8.61 0.17 -4.96
C LYS A 80 9.11 0.72 -3.62
N TYR A 81 8.47 0.36 -2.52
CA TYR A 81 8.82 0.84 -1.18
C TYR A 81 9.64 -0.17 -0.36
N ALA A 82 10.10 -1.26 -0.98
CA ALA A 82 10.85 -2.34 -0.35
C ALA A 82 10.15 -2.91 0.90
N LEU A 83 8.84 -3.11 0.77
CA LEU A 83 7.95 -3.60 1.83
C LEU A 83 7.69 -5.11 1.74
N GLU A 84 8.16 -5.74 0.66
CA GLU A 84 8.23 -7.17 0.37
C GLU A 84 9.56 -7.53 -0.31
#